data_AF-A0A951DM70-F1
#
_entry.id   AF-A0A951DM70-F1
#
_cell.length_a   1.000
_cell.length_b   1.000
_cell.length_c   1.000
_cell.angle_alpha   90.00
_cell.angle_beta   90.00
_cell.angle_gamma   90.00
#
_symmetry.space_group_name_H-M   'P 1'
#
loop_
_entity.id
_entity.type
_entity.pdbx_description
1 polymer ?
#
loop_
_entity_poly.entity_id
_entity_poly.type
_entity_poly.pdbx_seq_one_letter_code
_entity_poly.pdbx_strand_id
1 'polypeptide(L)' 'MTEFALMIEGQDGLNWERWQAIARVAEDAGYVGLYRSDHFTNSNAPDKDSLECWV' A
#
# COMPACT_ATOMS: atom_id res chain seq x y z
N MET A 1 25.53 3.73 7.14
CA MET A 1 24.72 4.28 6.02
C MET A 1 23.28 4.26 6.50
N THR A 2 22.50 5.31 6.27
CA THR A 2 21.10 5.35 6.72
C THR A 2 20.22 4.69 5.68
N GLU A 3 19.32 3.82 6.13
CA GLU A 3 18.38 3.09 5.29
C GLU A 3 16.97 3.66 5.44
N PHE A 4 16.18 3.59 4.37
CA PHE A 4 14.82 4.10 4.33
C PHE A 4 13.86 3.04 3.75
N ALA A 5 12.66 2.97 4.30
CA ALA A 5 11.58 2.13 3.83
C ALA A 5 10.29 2.93 3.68
N LEU A 6 9.35 2.41 2.89
CA LEU A 6 8.03 3.00 2.68
C LEU A 6 6.97 2.25 3.50
N MET A 7 6.07 3.00 4.13
CA MET A 7 4.86 2.50 4.79
C MET A 7 3.67 3.17 4.12
N ILE A 8 2.76 2.39 3.54
CA ILE A 8 1.60 2.87 2.80
C ILE A 8 0.32 2.62 3.60
N GLU A 9 -0.53 3.64 3.68
CA GLU A 9 -1.88 3.51 4.20
C GLU A 9 -2.81 2.98 3.11
N GLY A 10 -3.33 1.77 3.28
CA GLY A 10 -4.03 1.03 2.24
C GLY A 10 -5.54 1.31 2.11
N GLN A 11 -6.18 1.88 3.14
CA GLN A 11 -7.65 2.03 3.18
C GLN A 11 -8.25 3.01 2.16
N ASP A 12 -7.45 3.79 1.44
CA ASP A 12 -7.92 4.85 0.55
C ASP A 12 -7.59 4.56 -0.93
N GLY A 13 -8.18 3.48 -1.45
CA GLY A 13 -8.14 3.19 -2.87
C GLY A 13 -6.89 2.41 -3.31
N LEU A 14 -6.23 1.67 -2.42
CA LEU A 14 -5.11 0.84 -2.81
C LEU A 14 -5.61 -0.45 -3.47
N ASN A 15 -5.28 -0.65 -4.74
CA ASN A 15 -5.54 -1.90 -5.45
C ASN A 15 -4.23 -2.55 -5.91
N TRP A 16 -4.35 -3.77 -6.47
CA TRP A 16 -3.18 -4.55 -6.89
C TRP A 16 -2.32 -3.85 -7.95
N GLU A 17 -2.94 -3.16 -8.91
CA GLU A 17 -2.22 -2.42 -9.95
C GLU A 17 -1.37 -1.30 -9.33
N ARG A 18 -1.97 -0.51 -8.44
CA ARG A 18 -1.27 0.55 -7.70
C ARG A 18 -0.18 -0.01 -6.79
N TRP A 19 -0.45 -1.11 -6.09
CA TRP A 19 0.52 -1.76 -5.22
C TRP A 19 1.76 -2.25 -5.98
N GLN A 20 1.56 -2.90 -7.15
CA GLN A 20 2.66 -3.33 -8.00
C GLN A 20 3.46 -2.15 -8.59
N ALA A 21 2.79 -1.03 -8.91
CA ALA A 21 3.47 0.18 -9.36
C ALA A 21 4.33 0.78 -8.23
N ILE A 22 3.81 0.85 -7.00
CA ILE A 22 4.55 1.31 -5.83
C ILE A 22 5.75 0.41 -5.54
N ALA A 23 5.56 -0.92 -5.60
CA ALA A 23 6.65 -1.88 -5.40
C ALA A 23 7.82 -1.64 -6.36
N ARG A 24 7.53 -1.46 -7.66
CA ARG A 24 8.57 -1.14 -8.66
C ARG A 24 9.27 0.18 -8.36
N VAL A 25 8.52 1.23 -8.03
CA VAL A 25 9.11 2.52 -7.66
C VAL A 25 9.97 2.42 -6.40
N ALA A 26 9.55 1.64 -5.40
CA ALA A 26 10.29 1.44 -4.16
C ALA A 26 11.65 0.75 -4.44
N GLU A 27 11.63 -0.30 -5.27
CA GLU A 27 12.83 -1.02 -5.71
C GLU A 27 13.76 -0.12 -6.54
N ASP A 28 13.22 0.57 -7.55
CA ASP A 28 13.99 1.44 -8.45
C ASP A 28 14.63 2.63 -7.72
N ALA A 29 13.98 3.13 -6.66
CA ALA A 29 14.48 4.22 -5.83
C ALA A 29 15.41 3.76 -4.69
N GLY A 30 15.63 2.46 -4.51
CA GLY A 30 16.57 1.91 -3.53
C GLY A 30 16.05 1.90 -2.09
N TYR A 31 14.73 1.88 -1.88
CA TYR A 31 14.16 1.66 -0.55
C TYR A 31 14.42 0.22 -0.10
N VAL A 32 14.77 0.05 1.18
CA VAL A 32 15.11 -1.28 1.73
C VAL A 32 13.89 -2.12 2.08
N GLY A 33 12.69 -1.53 2.02
CA GLY A 33 11.45 -2.21 2.33
C GLY A 33 10.22 -1.41 1.92
N LEU A 34 9.12 -2.15 1.72
CA LEU A 34 7.79 -1.63 1.44
C LEU A 34 6.79 -2.37 2.33
N TYR A 35 6.03 -1.63 3.11
CA TYR A 35 5.06 -2.12 4.08
C TYR A 35 3.69 -1.47 3.85
N ARG A 36 2.62 -2.13 4.30
CA ARG A 36 1.27 -1.56 4.36
C ARG A 36 0.69 -1.68 5.76
N SER A 37 -0.21 -0.77 6.11
CA SER A 37 -1.13 -0.96 7.24
C SER A 37 -1.99 -2.21 7.01
N ASP A 38 -2.36 -2.91 8.09
CA ASP A 38 -3.26 -4.06 8.01
C ASP A 38 -4.60 -3.76 8.69
N HIS A 39 -5.57 -3.38 7.88
CA HIS A 39 -6.99 -3.25 8.22
C HIS A 39 -7.82 -3.17 6.94
N PHE A 40 -9.14 -3.21 7.12
CA PHE A 40 -10.13 -2.99 6.07
C PHE A 40 -10.12 -1.54 5.55
N THR A 41 -10.80 -1.33 4.43
CA THR A 41 -11.15 0.00 3.89
C THR A 41 -11.94 0.87 4.89
N ASN A 42 -12.25 2.11 4.48
CA ASN A 42 -13.02 3.05 5.29
C ASN A 42 -14.38 2.47 5.72
N SER A 43 -14.74 2.66 6.98
CA SER A 43 -16.02 2.17 7.53
C SER A 43 -17.26 2.92 7.00
N ASN A 44 -17.04 4.08 6.38
CA ASN A 44 -18.10 4.91 5.82
C ASN A 44 -18.04 4.87 4.29
N ALA A 45 -19.22 4.90 3.67
CA ALA A 45 -19.35 5.04 2.23
C ALA A 45 -18.65 6.31 1.69
N PRO A 46 -18.17 6.31 0.44
CA PRO A 46 -18.24 5.20 -0.51
C PRO A 46 -17.20 4.12 -0.23
N ASP A 47 -17.50 2.88 -0.64
CA ASP A 47 -16.51 1.81 -0.66
C ASP A 47 -15.34 2.23 -1.56
N LYS A 48 -14.13 1.99 -1.07
CA LYS A 48 -12.89 2.26 -1.81
C LYS A 48 -12.08 0.98 -1.90
N ASP A 49 -11.38 0.83 -3.03
CA ASP A 49 -10.42 -0.26 -3.23
C ASP A 49 -9.46 -0.35 -2.06
N SER A 50 -9.17 -1.58 -1.70
CA SER A 50 -8.19 -1.94 -0.69
C SER A 50 -7.72 -3.37 -0.98
N LEU A 51 -6.62 -3.82 -0.36
CA LEU A 51 -6.00 -5.11 -0.67
C LEU A 51 -6.57 -6.29 0.12
N GLU A 52 -7.58 -6.10 0.96
CA GLU A 52 -8.31 -7.23 1.54
C GLU A 52 -8.93 -8.10 0.45
N CYS A 53 -8.81 -9.41 0.63
CA CYS A 53 -9.37 -10.40 -0.30
C CYS A 53 -10.83 -10.74 0.04
N TRP A 54 -11.26 -10.50 1.28
CA TRP A 54 -12.56 -10.88 1.82
C TRP A 54 -13.06 -9.79 2.79
N VAL A 55 -14.35 -9.47 2.75
CA VAL A 55 -15.05 -8.57 3.69
C VAL A 55 -16.14 -9.33 4.43
#